data_AF-A0A8D8WG84-F1
#
_entry.id   AF-A0A8D8WG84-F1
#
_cell.length_a   1.000
_cell.length_b   1.000
_cell.length_c   1.000
_cell.angle_alpha   90.00
_cell.angle_beta   90.00
_cell.angle_gamma   90.00
#
_symmetry.space_group_name_H-M   'P 1'
#
loop_
_entity.id
_entity.type
_entity.pdbx_description
1 polymer ?
#
loop_
_entity_poly.entity_id
_entity_poly.type
_entity_poly.pdbx_seq_one_letter_code
_entity_poly.pdbx_strand_id
1 'polypeptide(L)'
;MESPQPFDNNQDTLVVGWRCSACTLMNSLNRSSCDACDTEQGQNVTLEDYYVSLNEYNQLKNEVQIDNKKIEAQKIQAQKIEAEKKANYNELVLLERAELVVNTETFECSICFTECDPPDGVVLRECLHSFCKPCLSAPIH
;
A
#
# COMPACT_ATOMS: atom_id res chain seq x y z
N MET A 1 -15.67 -60.95 13.04
CA MET A 1 -16.24 -59.76 13.70
C MET A 1 -15.13 -59.18 14.55
N GLU A 2 -14.40 -58.21 14.02
CA GLU A 2 -13.52 -57.36 14.80
C GLU A 2 -13.98 -55.93 14.53
N SER A 3 -14.67 -55.36 15.51
CA SER A 3 -14.96 -53.93 15.55
C SER A 3 -13.63 -53.17 15.64
N PRO A 4 -13.42 -52.10 14.85
CA PRO A 4 -12.24 -51.27 15.03
C PRO A 4 -12.29 -50.65 16.42
N GLN A 5 -11.22 -50.84 17.19
CA GLN A 5 -11.05 -50.27 18.52
C GLN A 5 -11.14 -48.73 18.44
N PRO A 6 -11.73 -48.06 19.44
CA PRO A 6 -11.74 -46.60 19.48
C PRO A 6 -10.31 -46.12 19.69
N PHE A 7 -9.82 -45.29 18.77
CA PHE A 7 -8.55 -44.58 18.93
C PHE A 7 -8.73 -43.55 20.05
N ASP A 8 -8.43 -43.93 21.29
CA ASP A 8 -8.10 -42.98 22.35
C ASP A 8 -6.66 -42.53 22.14
N ASN A 9 -6.43 -41.24 21.86
CA ASN A 9 -5.33 -40.46 22.44
C ASN A 9 -5.50 -38.96 22.15
N ASN A 10 -5.46 -38.19 23.23
CA ASN A 10 -5.81 -36.78 23.37
C ASN A 10 -4.78 -35.82 22.72
N GLN A 11 -4.41 -36.01 21.45
CA GLN A 11 -3.39 -35.22 20.73
C GLN A 11 -3.78 -34.78 19.31
N ASP A 12 -4.91 -35.24 18.79
CA ASP A 12 -5.38 -34.87 17.46
C ASP A 12 -6.38 -33.70 17.54
N THR A 13 -6.17 -32.68 16.72
CA THR A 13 -6.98 -31.47 16.62
C THR A 13 -7.88 -31.56 15.39
N LEU A 14 -9.17 -31.25 15.52
CA LEU A 14 -10.11 -31.24 14.41
C LEU A 14 -9.89 -29.99 13.54
N VAL A 15 -9.73 -30.17 12.23
CA VAL A 15 -9.59 -29.09 11.25
C VAL A 15 -10.50 -29.37 10.05
N VAL A 16 -11.10 -28.33 9.50
CA VAL A 16 -11.90 -28.41 8.27
C VAL A 16 -10.97 -28.29 7.07
N GLY A 17 -11.07 -29.23 6.13
CA GLY A 17 -10.29 -29.26 4.89
C GLY A 17 -11.15 -29.58 3.68
N TRP A 18 -10.51 -29.72 2.53
CA TRP A 18 -11.16 -30.19 1.30
C TRP A 18 -10.41 -31.38 0.70
N ARG A 19 -11.19 -32.36 0.23
CA ARG A 19 -10.66 -33.54 -0.44
C ARG A 19 -10.42 -33.26 -1.92
N CYS A 20 -9.20 -33.50 -2.40
CA CYS A 20 -8.90 -33.37 -3.82
C CYS A 20 -9.68 -34.40 -4.64
N SER A 21 -10.39 -33.95 -5.68
CA SER A 21 -11.17 -34.82 -6.57
C SER A 21 -10.30 -35.71 -7.47
N ALA A 22 -9.04 -35.31 -7.73
CA ALA A 22 -8.12 -36.07 -8.59
C ALA A 22 -7.30 -37.12 -7.82
N CYS A 23 -6.68 -36.73 -6.71
CA CYS A 23 -5.76 -37.61 -5.97
C CYS A 23 -6.21 -37.96 -4.54
N THR A 24 -7.38 -37.49 -4.10
CA THR A 24 -7.98 -37.74 -2.78
C THR A 24 -7.25 -37.17 -1.55
N LEU A 25 -6.13 -36.46 -1.74
CA LEU A 25 -5.41 -35.78 -0.67
C LEU A 25 -6.32 -34.75 0.03
N MET A 26 -6.26 -34.71 1.37
CA MET A 26 -6.92 -33.66 2.17
C MET A 26 -6.03 -32.41 2.19
N ASN A 27 -6.57 -31.29 1.71
CA ASN A 27 -5.88 -30.01 1.64
C ASN A 27 -6.50 -29.02 2.62
N SER A 28 -5.70 -28.04 3.05
CA SER A 28 -6.16 -26.91 3.87
C SER A 28 -7.14 -26.02 3.09
N LEU A 29 -8.15 -25.46 3.76
CA LEU A 29 -9.09 -24.49 3.17
C LEU A 29 -8.44 -23.19 2.71
N ASN A 30 -7.23 -22.88 3.19
CA ASN A 30 -6.50 -21.69 2.76
C ASN A 30 -5.78 -21.88 1.41
N ARG A 31 -5.77 -23.10 0.85
CA ARG A 31 -5.15 -23.43 -0.44
C ARG A 31 -6.23 -23.55 -1.51
N SER A 32 -6.02 -22.89 -2.64
CA SER A 32 -6.90 -22.96 -3.82
C SER A 32 -6.58 -24.13 -4.77
N SER A 33 -5.47 -24.83 -4.57
CA SER A 33 -5.03 -25.98 -5.35
C SER A 33 -4.44 -27.07 -4.46
N CYS A 34 -4.44 -28.31 -4.97
CA CYS A 34 -3.97 -29.50 -4.26
C CYS A 34 -2.44 -29.52 -4.17
N ASP A 35 -1.89 -29.76 -2.97
CA ASP A 35 -0.44 -29.69 -2.72
C ASP A 35 0.36 -30.79 -3.43
N ALA A 36 -0.28 -31.92 -3.76
CA ALA A 36 0.39 -33.06 -4.40
C ALA A 36 0.26 -33.11 -5.93
N CYS A 37 -0.79 -32.51 -6.50
CA CYS A 37 -1.09 -32.68 -7.93
C CYS A 37 -1.61 -31.41 -8.62
N ASP A 38 -1.57 -30.26 -7.94
CA ASP A 38 -1.97 -28.94 -8.43
C ASP A 38 -3.42 -28.83 -8.94
N THR A 39 -4.25 -29.86 -8.73
CA THR A 39 -5.68 -29.82 -9.08
C THR A 39 -6.37 -28.71 -8.30
N GLU A 40 -7.08 -27.82 -8.99
CA GLU A 40 -7.83 -26.73 -8.34
C GLU A 40 -8.95 -27.27 -7.43
N GLN A 41 -9.22 -26.53 -6.36
CA GLN A 41 -10.25 -26.86 -5.37
C GLN A 41 -11.66 -26.97 -5.96
N GLY A 42 -11.91 -26.33 -7.11
CA GLY A 42 -13.21 -26.34 -7.81
C GLY A 42 -14.30 -25.54 -7.08
N GLN A 43 -15.45 -25.33 -7.72
CA GLN A 43 -16.56 -24.54 -7.16
C GLN A 43 -17.46 -25.32 -6.18
N ASN A 44 -17.44 -26.66 -6.23
CA ASN A 44 -18.26 -27.54 -5.38
C ASN A 44 -17.36 -28.31 -4.39
N VAL A 45 -16.82 -27.59 -3.43
CA VAL A 45 -15.89 -28.13 -2.42
C VAL A 45 -16.65 -28.94 -1.38
N THR A 46 -16.31 -30.22 -1.24
CA THR A 46 -16.77 -31.01 -0.08
C THR A 46 -15.90 -30.65 1.12
N LEU A 47 -16.47 -29.86 2.02
CA LEU A 47 -15.88 -29.57 3.33
C LEU A 47 -15.99 -30.82 4.20
N GLU A 48 -14.84 -31.35 4.61
CA GLU A 48 -14.77 -32.51 5.48
C GLU A 48 -13.92 -32.17 6.70
N ASP A 49 -14.46 -32.49 7.88
CA ASP A 49 -13.70 -32.46 9.11
C ASP A 49 -12.68 -33.60 9.10
N TYR A 50 -11.42 -33.30 9.40
CA TYR A 50 -10.40 -34.31 9.62
C TYR A 50 -9.49 -33.97 10.79
N TYR A 51 -8.91 -35.02 11.37
CA TYR A 51 -8.02 -34.91 12.52
C TYR A 51 -6.58 -34.74 12.06
N VAL A 52 -5.93 -33.69 12.57
CA VAL A 52 -4.50 -33.40 12.39
C VAL A 52 -3.75 -33.50 13.71
N SER A 53 -2.45 -33.73 13.63
CA SER A 53 -1.61 -33.59 14.83
C SER A 53 -1.57 -32.13 15.31
N LEU A 54 -1.36 -31.92 16.61
CA LEU A 54 -1.17 -30.57 17.18
C LEU A 54 -0.02 -29.79 16.50
N ASN A 55 1.03 -30.49 16.06
CA ASN A 55 2.15 -29.86 15.36
C ASN A 55 1.73 -29.28 14.00
N GLU A 56 0.98 -30.06 13.21
CA GLU A 56 0.43 -29.64 11.91
C GLU A 56 -0.58 -28.48 12.09
N TYR A 57 -1.44 -28.54 13.10
CA TYR A 57 -2.33 -27.43 13.45
C TYR A 57 -1.57 -26.13 13.75
N ASN A 58 -0.49 -26.22 14.53
CA ASN A 58 0.35 -25.05 14.84
C ASN A 58 1.05 -24.49 13.61
N GLN A 59 1.50 -25.35 12.68
CA GLN A 59 2.08 -24.92 11.41
C GLN A 59 1.06 -24.14 10.57
N LEU A 60 -0.14 -24.68 10.38
CA LEU A 60 -1.23 -24.01 9.65
C LEU A 60 -1.59 -22.66 10.29
N LYS A 61 -1.68 -22.60 11.62
CA LYS A 61 -1.95 -21.35 12.34
C LYS A 61 -0.83 -20.32 12.13
N ASN A 62 0.42 -20.75 12.11
CA ASN A 62 1.55 -19.86 11.87
C ASN A 62 1.57 -19.34 10.43
N GLU A 63 1.27 -20.16 9.43
CA GLU A 63 1.14 -19.72 8.03
C GLU A 63 0.11 -18.58 7.90
N VAL A 64 -1.09 -18.78 8.46
CA VAL A 64 -2.15 -17.76 8.46
C VAL A 64 -1.69 -16.48 9.14
N GLN A 65 -1.00 -16.57 10.27
CA GLN A 65 -0.47 -15.40 10.97
C GLN A 65 0.59 -14.67 10.15
N ILE A 66 1.48 -15.39 9.48
CA ILE A 66 2.51 -14.80 8.61
C ILE A 66 1.86 -14.08 7.44
N ASP A 67 0.89 -14.70 6.79
CA ASP A 67 0.22 -14.10 5.64
C ASP A 67 -0.61 -12.88 6.03
N ASN A 68 -1.30 -12.92 7.17
CA ASN A 68 -1.97 -11.73 7.72
C ASN A 68 -0.98 -10.61 8.02
N LYS A 69 0.19 -10.91 8.59
CA LYS A 69 1.25 -9.90 8.82
C LYS A 69 1.79 -9.33 7.51
N LYS A 70 1.97 -10.15 6.47
CA LYS A 70 2.38 -9.68 5.14
C LYS A 70 1.33 -8.77 4.52
N ILE A 71 0.05 -9.16 4.57
CA ILE A 71 -1.07 -8.36 4.07
C ILE A 71 -1.12 -7.00 4.80
N GLU A 72 -0.97 -7.00 6.12
CA GLU A 72 -0.98 -5.76 6.90
C GLU A 72 0.23 -4.87 6.56
N ALA A 73 1.43 -5.44 6.45
CA ALA A 73 2.61 -4.70 6.04
C ALA A 73 2.45 -4.10 4.62
N GLN A 74 1.85 -4.85 3.69
CA GLN A 74 1.54 -4.36 2.35
C GLN A 74 0.52 -3.21 2.37
N LYS A 75 -0.53 -3.31 3.19
CA LYS A 75 -1.52 -2.23 3.37
C LYS A 75 -0.88 -0.97 3.94
N ILE A 76 -0.07 -1.08 4.99
CA ILE A 76 0.66 0.04 5.60
C ILE A 76 1.57 0.70 4.58
N GLN A 77 2.33 -0.10 3.82
CA GLN A 77 3.22 0.41 2.79
C GLN A 77 2.45 1.13 1.67
N ALA A 78 1.33 0.57 1.20
CA ALA A 78 0.49 1.19 0.18
C ALA A 78 -0.08 2.53 0.66
N GLN A 79 -0.58 2.59 1.91
CA GLN A 79 -1.08 3.83 2.51
C GLN A 79 0.02 4.89 2.63
N LYS A 80 1.24 4.49 3.02
CA LYS A 80 2.38 5.42 3.10
C LYS A 80 2.72 6.00 1.73
N ILE A 81 2.79 5.14 0.69
CA ILE A 81 3.04 5.57 -0.69
C ILE A 81 1.95 6.53 -1.17
N GLU A 82 0.68 6.24 -0.88
CA GLU A 82 -0.44 7.10 -1.28
C GLU A 82 -0.42 8.45 -0.57
N ALA A 83 -0.11 8.48 0.72
CA ALA A 83 0.04 9.70 1.49
C ALA A 83 1.19 10.57 0.95
N GLU A 84 2.33 9.96 0.60
CA GLU A 84 3.46 10.65 0.00
C GLU A 84 3.12 11.20 -1.40
N LYS A 85 2.47 10.41 -2.26
CA LYS A 85 1.96 10.86 -3.56
C LYS A 85 1.01 12.04 -3.42
N LYS A 86 0.10 11.98 -2.45
CA LYS A 86 -0.85 13.08 -2.18
C LYS A 86 -0.12 14.34 -1.70
N ALA A 87 0.88 14.19 -0.83
CA ALA A 87 1.69 15.33 -0.37
C ALA A 87 2.45 15.99 -1.53
N ASN A 88 3.11 15.20 -2.37
CA ASN A 88 3.81 15.69 -3.56
C ASN A 88 2.85 16.37 -4.54
N TYR A 89 1.70 15.76 -4.83
CA TYR A 89 0.68 16.37 -5.68
C TYR A 89 0.20 17.72 -5.13
N ASN A 90 -0.04 17.81 -3.82
CA ASN A 90 -0.44 19.06 -3.19
C ASN A 90 0.65 20.14 -3.33
N GLU A 91 1.92 19.78 -3.17
CA GLU A 91 3.04 20.70 -3.39
C GLU A 91 3.05 21.22 -4.84
N LEU A 92 2.90 20.33 -5.82
CA LEU A 92 2.81 20.72 -7.24
C LEU A 92 1.65 21.67 -7.49
N VAL A 93 0.47 21.41 -6.92
CA VAL A 93 -0.71 22.29 -7.02
C VAL A 93 -0.44 23.65 -6.38
N LEU A 94 0.25 23.69 -5.23
CA LEU A 94 0.62 24.95 -4.59
C LEU A 94 1.60 25.76 -5.43
N LEU A 95 2.60 25.10 -6.03
CA LEU A 95 3.56 25.72 -6.94
C LEU A 95 2.88 26.23 -8.22
N GLU A 96 1.89 25.51 -8.74
CA GLU A 96 1.09 25.95 -9.89
C GLU A 96 0.25 27.20 -9.55
N ARG A 97 -0.33 27.23 -8.35
CA ARG A 97 -1.16 28.35 -7.87
C ARG A 97 -0.37 29.58 -7.42
N ALA A 98 0.96 29.50 -7.36
CA ALA A 98 1.78 30.64 -6.95
C ALA A 98 1.70 31.76 -8.00
N GLU A 99 1.07 32.88 -7.64
CA GLU A 99 0.93 34.07 -8.49
C GLU A 99 2.25 34.81 -8.70
N LEU A 100 3.21 34.62 -7.78
CA LEU A 100 4.52 35.26 -7.76
C LEU A 100 5.62 34.19 -7.84
N VAL A 101 6.63 34.43 -8.67
CA VAL A 101 7.83 33.61 -8.80
C VAL A 101 9.03 34.48 -8.47
N VAL A 102 9.99 34.00 -7.68
CA VAL A 102 11.21 34.77 -7.36
C VAL A 102 12.09 34.89 -8.60
N ASN A 103 12.65 36.08 -8.87
CA ASN A 103 13.62 36.25 -9.94
C ASN A 103 14.91 35.46 -9.65
N THR A 104 15.38 34.72 -10.65
CA THR A 104 16.64 33.96 -10.60
C THR A 104 17.78 34.64 -11.34
N GLU A 105 17.49 35.75 -12.01
CA GLU A 105 18.45 36.54 -12.78
C GLU A 105 18.35 38.01 -12.34
N THR A 106 19.44 38.74 -12.55
CA THR A 106 19.48 40.19 -12.29
C THR A 106 18.58 40.91 -13.29
N PHE A 107 17.88 41.96 -12.85
CA PHE A 107 17.02 42.77 -13.72
C PHE A 107 16.88 44.19 -13.20
N GLU A 108 16.47 45.12 -14.06
CA GLU A 108 16.14 46.49 -13.67
C GLU A 108 14.65 46.63 -13.36
N CYS A 109 14.31 47.11 -12.16
CA CYS A 109 12.92 47.29 -11.78
C CYS A 109 12.29 48.48 -12.52
N SER A 110 11.18 48.27 -13.22
CA SER A 110 10.51 49.33 -14.01
C SER A 110 9.83 50.44 -13.19
N ILE A 111 9.78 50.32 -11.86
CA ILE A 111 9.16 51.31 -10.97
C ILE A 111 10.23 52.25 -10.39
N CYS A 112 11.30 51.69 -9.82
CA CYS A 112 12.38 52.46 -9.18
C CYS A 112 13.67 52.56 -10.01
N PHE A 113 13.73 51.93 -11.18
CA PHE A 113 14.89 51.90 -12.08
C PHE A 113 16.19 51.46 -11.38
N THR A 114 16.06 50.57 -10.40
CA THR A 114 17.18 50.01 -9.65
C THR A 114 17.44 48.59 -10.12
N GLU A 115 18.72 48.25 -10.29
CA GLU A 115 19.14 46.89 -10.56
C GLU A 115 18.90 46.00 -9.33
N CYS A 116 18.27 44.86 -9.54
CA CYS A 116 17.83 43.94 -8.50
C CYS A 116 18.50 42.59 -8.72
N ASP A 117 19.32 42.17 -7.77
CA ASP A 117 19.92 40.84 -7.76
C ASP A 117 18.96 39.78 -7.21
N PRO A 118 19.06 38.51 -7.64
CA PRO A 118 18.37 37.41 -6.98
C PRO A 118 18.76 37.34 -5.50
N PRO A 119 17.81 37.14 -4.56
CA PRO A 119 16.39 36.85 -4.75
C PRO A 119 15.47 38.07 -4.54
N ASP A 120 15.94 39.30 -4.73
CA ASP A 120 15.27 40.54 -4.29
C ASP A 120 14.20 41.11 -5.25
N GLY A 121 13.88 40.36 -6.30
CA GLY A 121 12.72 40.60 -7.14
C GLY A 121 11.83 39.40 -7.35
N VAL A 122 10.67 39.68 -7.93
CA VAL A 122 9.63 38.71 -8.24
C VAL A 122 9.02 38.98 -9.61
N VAL A 123 8.67 37.90 -10.31
CA VAL A 123 7.95 37.86 -11.57
C VAL A 123 6.48 37.51 -11.29
N LEU A 124 5.56 38.29 -11.85
CA LEU A 124 4.13 37.98 -11.82
C LEU A 124 3.83 36.88 -12.85
N ARG A 125 3.18 35.78 -12.46
CA ARG A 125 2.90 34.65 -13.37
C ARG A 125 2.05 35.07 -14.58
N GLU A 126 0.99 35.83 -14.34
CA GLU A 126 -0.03 36.13 -15.35
C GLU A 126 0.48 37.07 -16.46
N CYS A 127 1.45 37.94 -16.14
CA CYS A 127 1.89 38.99 -17.07
C CYS A 127 3.42 39.08 -17.26
N LEU A 128 4.19 38.22 -16.60
CA LEU A 128 5.65 38.09 -16.71
C LEU A 128 6.46 39.35 -16.40
N HIS A 129 5.85 40.35 -15.75
CA HIS A 129 6.56 41.54 -15.32
C HIS A 129 7.34 41.29 -14.03
N SER A 130 8.55 41.85 -13.95
CA SER A 130 9.45 41.72 -12.80
C SER A 130 9.50 43.01 -11.98
N PHE A 131 9.39 42.91 -10.66
CA PHE A 131 9.45 44.04 -9.73
C PHE A 131 10.32 43.70 -8.52
N CYS A 132 10.99 44.69 -7.94
CA CYS A 132 11.65 44.51 -6.66
C CYS A 132 10.59 44.30 -5.55
N LYS A 133 10.90 43.50 -4.53
CA LYS A 133 9.97 43.25 -3.41
C LYS A 133 9.43 44.55 -2.78
N PRO A 134 10.23 45.62 -2.59
CA PRO A 134 9.73 46.90 -2.09
C PRO A 134 8.66 47.53 -2.99
N CYS A 135 8.87 47.56 -4.30
CA CYS A 135 7.91 48.19 -5.22
C CYS A 135 6.62 47.38 -5.39
N LEU A 136 6.66 46.06 -5.21
CA LEU A 136 5.46 45.24 -5.21
C LEU A 136 4.62 45.37 -3.93
N SER A 137 5.28 45.61 -2.78
CA SER A 137 4.61 45.73 -1.48
C SER A 137 4.13 47.15 -1.15
N ALA A 138 4.54 48.15 -1.95
CA ALA A 138 4.08 49.52 -1.79
C ALA A 138 2.61 49.65 -2.26
N PRO A 139 1.74 50.37 -1.51
CA PRO A 139 0.43 50.72 -2.01
C PRO A 139 0.58 51.62 -3.25
N ILE A 140 -0.12 51.27 -4.32
CA ILE A 140 -0.18 52.05 -5.55
C ILE A 140 -0.75 53.43 -5.17
N HIS A 141 0.04 54.49 -5.30
CA HIS A 141 -0.38 55.88 -5.10
C HIS A 141 -0.86 56.51 -6.40
#